data_AF-A0A3B9U5J8-F1
#
_entry.id   AF-A0A3B9U5J8-F1
#
_cell.length_a   1.000
_cell.length_b   1.000
_cell.length_c   1.000
_cell.angle_alpha   90.00
_cell.angle_beta   90.00
_cell.angle_gamma   90.00
#
_symmetry.space_group_name_H-M   'P 1'
#
loop_
_entity.id
_entity.type
_entity.pdbx_description
1 polymer ?
#
loop_
_entity_poly.entity_id
_entity_poly.type
_entity_poly.pdbx_seq_one_letter_code
_entity_poly.pdbx_strand_id
1 'polypeptide(L)' 'MKLNDVVRVRYDFEMVDGKIFSEKGDYGVIVQDYGESPFGHLFGVEFYNGNYGRYFSDEIELS' A
#
# COMPACT_ATOMS: atom_id res chain seq x y z
N MET A 1 10.70 -5.65 -2.83
CA MET A 1 9.45 -5.16 -3.45
C MET A 1 9.82 -4.44 -4.73
N LYS A 2 9.05 -4.67 -5.79
CA LYS A 2 9.19 -4.04 -7.12
C LYS A 2 7.82 -3.97 -7.81
N LEU A 3 7.74 -3.27 -8.92
CA LEU A 3 6.55 -3.23 -9.78
C LEU A 3 6.07 -4.65 -10.10
N ASN A 4 4.74 -4.83 -10.05
CA ASN A 4 3.99 -6.08 -10.23
C ASN A 4 4.15 -7.13 -9.11
N ASP A 5 4.86 -6.84 -8.01
CA ASP A 5 4.80 -7.69 -6.83
C ASP A 5 3.40 -7.57 -6.19
N VAL A 6 2.87 -8.71 -5.72
CA VAL A 6 1.65 -8.75 -4.89
C VAL A 6 2.04 -8.46 -3.45
N VAL A 7 1.28 -7.56 -2.83
CA VAL A 7 1.51 -7.11 -1.45
C VAL A 7 0.24 -7.15 -0.63
N ARG A 8 0.43 -7.19 0.69
CA ARG A 8 -0.62 -7.19 1.69
C ARG A 8 -0.42 -6.05 2.68
N VAL A 9 -1.48 -5.36 3.07
CA VAL A 9 -1.43 -4.28 4.07
C VAL A 9 -1.19 -4.84 5.48
N ARG A 10 -0.26 -4.25 6.23
CA ARG A 10 0.13 -4.73 7.57
C ARG A 10 -0.71 -4.14 8.71
N TYR A 11 -1.27 -2.95 8.51
CA TYR A 11 -2.00 -2.18 9.53
C TYR A 11 -3.32 -1.64 8.98
N ASP A 12 -4.29 -1.41 9.85
CA ASP A 12 -5.52 -0.72 9.47
C ASP A 12 -5.21 0.78 9.29
N PHE A 13 -5.51 1.32 8.11
CA PHE A 13 -5.33 2.75 7.82
C PHE A 13 -6.68 3.45 7.81
N GLU A 14 -7.09 3.96 8.97
CA GLU A 14 -8.19 4.92 9.09
C GLU A 14 -7.69 6.34 8.86
N MET A 15 -8.36 7.12 8.00
CA MET A 15 -8.16 8.57 7.94
C MET A 15 -9.34 9.32 8.58
N VAL A 16 -9.00 10.47 9.16
CA VAL A 16 -9.93 11.47 9.71
C VAL A 16 -11.03 11.77 8.69
N ASP A 17 -12.28 11.81 9.15
CA ASP A 17 -13.56 11.75 8.38
C ASP A 17 -14.11 10.35 8.00
N GLY A 18 -13.56 9.27 8.57
CA GLY A 18 -14.24 7.96 8.61
C GLY A 18 -14.25 7.20 7.28
N LYS A 19 -13.38 7.58 6.34
CA LYS A 19 -13.21 6.86 5.07
C LYS A 19 -11.98 5.96 5.17
N ILE A 20 -12.20 4.65 5.18
CA ILE A 20 -11.14 3.63 5.14
C ILE A 20 -10.60 3.55 3.71
N PHE A 21 -9.27 3.67 3.55
CA PHE A 21 -8.61 3.47 2.24
C PHE A 21 -8.22 2.01 2.00
N SER A 22 -7.83 1.30 3.07
CA SER A 22 -7.49 -0.12 3.05
C SER A 22 -7.54 -0.72 4.46
N GLU A 23 -8.04 -1.94 4.57
CA GLU A 23 -8.04 -2.71 5.82
C GLU A 23 -6.79 -3.58 5.92
N LYS A 24 -6.37 -3.91 7.14
CA LYS A 24 -5.27 -4.85 7.38
C LYS A 24 -5.59 -6.18 6.71
N GLY A 25 -4.64 -6.68 5.93
CA GLY A 25 -4.81 -7.93 5.19
C GLY A 25 -5.35 -7.75 3.78
N ASP A 26 -5.73 -6.55 3.35
CA ASP A 26 -6.08 -6.27 1.96
C ASP A 26 -4.88 -6.57 1.04
N TYR A 27 -5.18 -7.22 -0.09
CA TYR A 27 -4.19 -7.58 -1.10
C TYR A 27 -4.27 -6.63 -2.29
N GLY A 28 -3.10 -6.24 -2.80
CA GLY A 28 -2.97 -5.42 -3.98
C GLY A 28 -1.67 -5.69 -4.73
N VAL A 29 -1.46 -4.94 -5.81
CA VAL A 29 -0.29 -5.04 -6.68
C VAL A 29 0.43 -3.70 -6.69
N ILE A 30 1.77 -3.73 -6.57
CA ILE A 30 2.56 -2.51 -6.75
C ILE A 30 2.51 -2.11 -8.23
N VAL A 31 1.88 -0.98 -8.53
CA VAL A 31 1.72 -0.45 -9.89
C VAL A 31 2.61 0.78 -10.13
N GLN A 32 3.16 1.37 -9.08
CA GLN A 32 4.04 2.53 -9.19
C GLN A 32 5.16 2.52 -8.14
N ASP A 33 6.35 2.94 -8.56
CA ASP A 33 7.53 3.14 -7.72
C ASP A 33 7.87 4.63 -7.70
N TYR A 34 7.72 5.28 -6.54
CA TYR A 34 8.04 6.69 -6.35
C TYR A 34 9.50 6.91 -5.87
N GLY A 35 10.21 5.83 -5.55
CA GLY A 35 11.57 5.86 -5.03
C GLY A 35 11.66 6.10 -3.52
N GLU A 36 12.89 6.36 -3.09
CA GLU A 36 13.26 6.61 -1.70
C GLU A 36 12.88 8.02 -1.25
N SER A 37 12.38 8.12 -0.02
CA SER A 37 12.16 9.38 0.70
C SER A 37 12.89 9.35 2.05
N PRO A 38 13.00 10.49 2.76
CA PRO A 38 13.57 10.51 4.11
C PRO A 38 12.85 9.59 5.13
N PHE A 39 11.63 9.14 4.82
CA PHE A 39 10.80 8.29 5.67
C PHE A 39 10.74 6.84 5.19
N GLY A 40 11.42 6.50 4.08
CA GLY A 40 11.43 5.17 3.47
C GLY A 40 11.01 5.18 2.00
N HIS A 41 11.05 4.00 1.37
CA HIS A 41 10.62 3.77 -0.01
C HIS A 41 9.10 3.87 -0.13
N LEU A 42 8.59 4.65 -1.07
CA LEU A 42 7.15 4.85 -1.30
C LEU A 42 6.68 4.14 -2.58
N PHE A 43 5.59 3.38 -2.47
CA PHE A 43 4.96 2.65 -3.57
C PHE A 43 3.50 3.08 -3.78
N GLY A 44 3.03 3.04 -5.02
CA GLY A 44 1.61 3.09 -5.36
C GLY A 44 1.07 1.67 -5.52
N VAL A 45 -0.01 1.35 -4.82
CA VAL A 45 -0.63 0.02 -4.77
C VAL A 45 -2.07 0.10 -5.25
N GLU A 46 -2.44 -0.77 -6.19
CA GLU A 46 -3.82 -0.99 -6.61
C GLU A 46 -4.35 -2.26 -5.95
N PHE A 47 -5.39 -2.14 -5.13
CA PHE A 47 -5.99 -3.24 -4.37
C PHE A 47 -7.08 -3.93 -5.17
N TYR A 48 -7.28 -5.22 -4.90
CA TYR A 48 -8.32 -6.01 -5.57
C TYR A 48 -9.76 -5.59 -5.19
N ASN A 49 -9.94 -4.76 -4.17
CA ASN A 49 -11.21 -4.12 -3.85
C ASN A 49 -11.50 -2.89 -4.74
N GLY A 50 -10.62 -2.55 -5.68
CA GLY A 50 -10.75 -1.43 -6.62
C GLY A 50 -10.18 -0.11 -6.10
N ASN A 51 -9.61 -0.08 -4.90
CA ASN A 51 -8.98 1.12 -4.34
C ASN A 51 -7.53 1.26 -4.79
N TYR A 52 -7.06 2.51 -4.84
CA TYR A 52 -5.66 2.85 -5.06
C TYR A 52 -5.16 3.69 -3.88
N GLY A 53 -3.96 3.37 -3.40
CA GLY A 53 -3.32 4.13 -2.33
C GLY A 53 -1.80 4.16 -2.45
N ARG A 54 -1.16 5.01 -1.65
CA ARG A 54 0.30 5.13 -1.57
C ARG A 54 0.75 4.65 -0.19
N TYR A 55 1.72 3.74 -0.17
CA TYR A 55 2.19 3.08 1.04
C TYR A 55 3.70 3.07 1.09
N PHE A 56 4.25 3.33 2.26
CA PHE A 56 5.64 3.08 2.54
C PHE A 56 5.91 1.58 2.60
N SER A 57 7.13 1.19 2.25
CA SER A 57 7.53 -0.22 2.20
C SER A 57 7.39 -0.99 3.52
N ASP A 58 7.33 -0.30 4.65
CA ASP A 58 7.12 -0.91 5.97
C ASP A 58 5.64 -1.07 6.35
N GLU A 59 4.74 -0.42 5.61
CA GLU A 59 3.27 -0.48 5.77
C GLU A 59 2.63 -1.66 5.02
N ILE A 60 3.37 -2.23 4.07
CA ILE A 60 2.96 -3.36 3.23
C ILE A 60 4.01 -4.48 3.30
N GLU A 61 3.61 -5.72 3.00
CA GLU A 61 4.52 -6.86 2.96
C GLU A 61 4.28 -7.71 1.71
N LEU A 62 5.33 -8.40 1.24
CA LEU A 62 5.22 -9.37 0.16
C LEU A 62 4.38 -10.57 0.62
N SER A 63 3.51 -11.06 -0.26
CA SER A 63 2.70 -12.29 -0.05
C SER A 63 3.10 -13.42 -0.99
#